data_AF-A0A7Y2I646-F1
#
_entry.id   AF-A0A7Y2I646-F1
#
_cell.length_a   1.000
_cell.length_b   1.000
_cell.length_c   1.000
_cell.angle_alpha   90.00
_cell.angle_beta   90.00
_cell.angle_gamma   90.00
#
_symmetry.space_group_name_H-M   'P 1'
#
loop_
_entity.id
_entity.type
_entity.pdbx_description
1 polymer ?
#
loop_
_entity_poly.entity_id
_entity_poly.type
_entity_poly.pdbx_seq_one_letter_code
_entity_poly.pdbx_strand_id
1 'polypeptide(L)'
;MKVLLSLSLLVFLAGVSHRIYGWLTHTVLTTDKGSSPGRPASALKGAVGTIFSGELASVVKTFFTDVLFQKRLFTKSALRWVAHSLIFFGFIALLLMHGLGTGVSEFFFSDYQSTMQPYMT
;
A
#
# COMPACT_ATOMS: atom_id res chain seq x y z
N MET A 1 14.12 18.74 14.71
CA MET A 1 13.48 17.46 14.32
C MET A 1 12.06 17.64 13.79
N LYS A 2 11.14 18.32 14.51
CA LYS A 2 9.73 18.49 14.09
C LYS A 2 9.54 19.17 12.72
N VAL A 3 10.31 20.22 12.42
CA VAL A 3 10.19 20.97 11.15
C VAL A 3 10.51 20.11 9.93
N LEU A 4 11.61 19.35 9.97
CA LEU A 4 12.02 18.46 8.87
C LEU A 4 11.03 17.32 8.69
N LEU A 5 10.54 16.73 9.79
CA LEU A 5 9.50 15.71 9.75
C LEU A 5 8.24 16.25 9.07
N SER A 6 7.71 17.39 9.52
CA SER A 6 6.53 18.01 8.94
C SER A 6 6.72 18.34 7.46
N LEU A 7 7.89 18.87 7.08
CA LEU A 7 8.20 19.17 5.67
C LEU A 7 8.22 17.90 4.82
N SER A 8 8.88 16.84 5.28
CA SER A 8 8.93 15.55 4.58
C SER A 8 7.54 14.94 4.41
N LEU A 9 6.70 15.04 5.44
CA LEU A 9 5.33 14.55 5.41
C LEU A 9 4.47 15.35 4.42
N LEU A 10 4.62 16.68 4.37
CA LEU A 10 3.92 17.54 3.40
C LEU A 10 4.31 17.19 1.96
N VAL A 11 5.61 17.03 1.66
CA VAL A 11 6.06 16.65 0.31
C VAL A 11 5.53 15.26 -0.06
N PHE A 12 5.58 14.31 0.87
CA PHE A 12 5.03 12.97 0.66
C PHE A 12 3.53 13.01 0.34
N LEU A 13 2.73 13.70 1.15
CA LEU A 13 1.28 13.80 0.94
C LEU A 13 0.92 14.54 -0.35
N ALA A 14 1.64 15.60 -0.69
CA ALA A 14 1.45 16.33 -1.95
C ALA A 14 1.76 15.43 -3.16
N GLY A 15 2.88 14.68 -3.11
CA GLY A 15 3.27 13.74 -4.16
C GLY A 15 2.27 12.59 -4.34
N VAL A 16 1.79 12.01 -3.24
CA VAL A 16 0.74 10.96 -3.27
C VAL A 16 -0.55 11.51 -3.87
N SER A 17 -0.97 12.71 -3.45
CA SER A 17 -2.20 13.36 -3.96
C SER A 17 -2.10 13.62 -5.46
N HIS A 18 -0.96 14.15 -5.93
CA HIS A 18 -0.71 14.39 -7.35
C HIS A 18 -0.75 13.09 -8.16
N ARG A 19 -0.16 12.00 -7.63
CA ARG A 19 -0.16 10.69 -8.31
C ARG A 19 -1.56 10.09 -8.38
N ILE A 20 -2.34 10.16 -7.30
CA ILE A 20 -3.73 9.69 -7.26
C ILE A 20 -4.58 10.49 -8.26
N TYR A 21 -4.45 11.82 -8.25
CA TYR A 21 -5.13 12.68 -9.20
C TYR A 21 -4.81 12.29 -10.65
N GLY A 22 -3.53 12.12 -10.98
CA GLY A 22 -3.10 11.68 -12.30
C GLY A 22 -3.69 10.33 -12.71
N TRP A 23 -3.83 9.37 -11.79
CA TRP A 23 -4.44 8.07 -12.08
C TRP A 23 -5.96 8.17 -12.32
N LEU A 24 -6.64 9.06 -11.60
CA LEU A 24 -8.08 9.32 -11.75
C LEU A 24 -8.41 10.10 -13.04
N THR A 25 -7.50 10.95 -13.51
CA THR A 25 -7.70 11.77 -14.71
C THR A 25 -7.16 11.11 -15.98
N HIS A 26 -6.04 10.39 -15.89
CA HIS A 26 -5.38 9.72 -17.01
C HIS A 26 -5.48 8.19 -16.85
N THR A 27 -6.61 7.60 -17.25
CA THR A 27 -6.68 6.13 -17.37
C THR A 27 -6.22 5.65 -18.74
N VAL A 28 -5.53 4.51 -18.75
CA VAL A 28 -4.70 3.94 -19.83
C VAL A 28 -5.50 3.26 -20.95
N LEU A 29 -6.83 3.39 -21.01
CA LEU A 29 -7.67 2.53 -21.87
C LEU A 29 -8.70 3.22 -22.79
N THR A 30 -8.73 4.56 -22.88
CA THR A 30 -9.63 5.21 -23.85
C THR A 30 -8.89 6.24 -24.69
N THR A 31 -8.80 5.95 -26.00
CA THR A 31 -8.25 6.79 -27.07
C THR A 31 -9.06 8.08 -27.32
N ASP A 32 -10.00 8.44 -26.45
CA ASP A 32 -10.83 9.62 -26.65
C ASP A 32 -10.20 10.88 -26.05
N LYS A 33 -9.76 11.74 -26.98
CA LYS A 33 -9.37 13.13 -26.78
C LYS A 33 -10.51 13.88 -26.08
N GLY A 34 -10.41 14.04 -24.76
CA GLY A 34 -11.32 14.91 -24.01
C GLY A 34 -11.34 14.62 -22.53
N SER A 35 -10.58 15.42 -21.76
CA SER A 35 -10.73 15.52 -20.31
C SER A 35 -12.08 16.18 -20.00
N SER A 36 -13.15 15.39 -19.89
CA SER A 36 -14.44 15.88 -19.42
C SER A 36 -14.37 16.18 -17.89
N PRO A 37 -14.85 17.34 -17.40
CA PRO A 37 -14.74 17.77 -16.01
C PRO A 37 -15.37 16.84 -14.96
N GLY A 38 -16.32 15.98 -15.35
CA GLY A 38 -17.05 15.07 -14.45
C GLY A 38 -16.42 13.68 -14.24
N ARG A 39 -15.26 13.41 -14.87
CA ARG A 39 -14.60 12.08 -14.85
C ARG A 39 -14.05 11.64 -13.48
N PRO A 40 -13.38 12.48 -12.69
CA PRO A 40 -12.85 12.03 -11.39
C PRO A 40 -13.99 11.66 -10.42
N ALA A 41 -15.10 12.40 -10.45
CA ALA A 41 -16.28 12.10 -9.64
C ALA A 41 -16.93 10.77 -10.04
N SER A 42 -16.97 10.45 -11.35
CA SER A 42 -17.52 9.18 -11.85
C SER A 42 -16.61 7.99 -11.53
N ALA A 43 -15.30 8.14 -11.67
CA ALA A 43 -14.32 7.13 -11.27
C ALA A 43 -14.38 6.85 -9.76
N LEU A 44 -14.47 7.91 -8.94
CA LEU A 44 -14.63 7.79 -7.50
C LEU A 44 -15.96 7.12 -7.14
N LYS A 45 -17.07 7.52 -7.77
CA LYS A 45 -18.38 6.89 -7.56
C LYS A 45 -18.37 5.40 -7.93
N GLY A 46 -17.69 5.04 -9.02
CA GLY A 46 -17.47 3.64 -9.40
C GLY A 46 -16.66 2.87 -8.36
N ALA A 47 -15.54 3.43 -7.89
CA ALA A 47 -14.72 2.81 -6.85
C ALA A 47 -15.49 2.61 -5.54
N VAL A 48 -16.21 3.63 -5.09
CA VAL A 48 -17.09 3.57 -3.91
C VAL A 48 -18.20 2.53 -4.13
N GLY A 49 -18.84 2.53 -5.31
CA GLY A 49 -19.87 1.55 -5.67
C GLY A 49 -19.37 0.11 -5.62
N THR A 50 -18.14 -0.15 -6.06
CA THR A 50 -17.52 -1.48 -5.96
C THR A 50 -17.23 -1.88 -4.51
N ILE A 51 -16.80 -0.93 -3.66
CA ILE A 51 -16.53 -1.19 -2.24
C ILE A 51 -17.83 -1.51 -1.47
N PHE A 52 -18.93 -0.83 -1.78
CA PHE A 52 -20.24 -1.07 -1.14
C PHE A 52 -21.11 -2.12 -1.88
N SER A 53 -20.53 -2.86 -2.82
CA SER A 53 -21.19 -3.90 -3.61
C SER A 53 -20.80 -5.31 -3.11
N GLY A 54 -21.53 -6.34 -3.55
CA GLY A 54 -21.13 -7.74 -3.40
C GLY A 54 -19.78 -8.08 -4.07
N GLU A 55 -19.30 -7.19 -4.96
CA GLU A 55 -17.97 -7.27 -5.59
C GLU A 55 -16.83 -7.04 -4.59
N LEU A 56 -17.08 -6.49 -3.40
CA LEU A 56 -16.05 -6.32 -2.37
C LEU A 56 -15.39 -7.67 -2.02
N ALA A 57 -16.17 -8.76 -1.98
CA ALA A 57 -15.63 -10.10 -1.74
C ALA A 57 -14.64 -10.52 -2.83
N SER A 58 -14.93 -10.18 -4.09
CA SER A 58 -14.03 -10.43 -5.23
C SER A 58 -12.76 -9.58 -5.15
N VAL A 59 -12.88 -8.31 -4.76
CA VAL A 59 -11.75 -7.39 -4.56
C VAL A 59 -10.86 -7.90 -3.42
N VAL A 60 -11.43 -8.25 -2.27
CA VAL A 60 -10.70 -8.78 -1.12
C VAL A 60 -10.00 -10.08 -1.50
N LYS A 61 -10.68 -11.01 -2.15
CA LYS A 61 -10.07 -12.26 -2.64
C LYS A 61 -8.90 -11.98 -3.59
N THR A 62 -9.06 -11.04 -4.51
CA THR A 62 -8.02 -10.67 -5.48
C THR A 62 -6.84 -9.99 -4.79
N PHE A 63 -7.08 -9.17 -3.77
CA PHE A 63 -6.01 -8.58 -2.96
C PHE A 63 -5.16 -9.66 -2.30
N PHE A 64 -5.77 -10.60 -1.59
CA PHE A 64 -5.00 -11.69 -0.97
C PHE A 64 -4.29 -12.55 -2.02
N THR A 65 -4.97 -12.92 -3.09
CA THR A 65 -4.43 -13.86 -4.07
C THR A 65 -3.34 -13.24 -4.94
N ASP A 66 -3.56 -12.05 -5.48
CA ASP A 66 -2.70 -11.44 -6.49
C ASP A 66 -1.69 -10.45 -5.89
N VAL A 67 -2.04 -9.78 -4.78
CA VAL A 67 -1.13 -8.85 -4.09
C VAL A 67 -0.34 -9.56 -3.00
N LEU A 68 -1.02 -10.16 -2.01
CA LEU A 68 -0.34 -10.73 -0.84
C LEU A 68 0.42 -12.02 -1.20
N PHE A 69 -0.25 -12.97 -1.87
CA PHE A 69 0.36 -14.23 -2.30
C PHE A 69 1.03 -14.15 -3.67
N GLN A 70 1.00 -13.00 -4.34
CA GLN A 70 1.69 -12.78 -5.61
C GLN A 70 1.43 -13.88 -6.66
N LYS A 71 0.19 -14.39 -6.76
CA LYS A 71 -0.16 -15.55 -7.60
C LYS A 71 0.27 -15.39 -9.07
N ARG A 72 0.13 -14.20 -9.67
CA ARG A 72 0.62 -13.95 -11.04
C ARG A 72 2.11 -14.19 -11.22
N LEU A 73 2.91 -14.01 -10.18
CA LEU A 73 4.34 -14.25 -10.22
C LEU A 73 4.63 -15.75 -10.08
N PHE A 74 3.89 -16.42 -9.21
CA PHE A 74 3.97 -17.87 -9.01
C PHE A 74 3.70 -18.63 -10.31
N THR A 75 2.66 -18.25 -11.06
CA THR A 75 2.32 -18.91 -12.33
C THR A 75 3.38 -18.73 -13.42
N LYS A 76 4.25 -17.72 -13.31
CA LYS A 76 5.33 -17.48 -14.28
C LYS A 76 6.63 -18.20 -13.93
N SER A 77 7.01 -18.19 -12.66
CA SER A 77 8.24 -18.85 -12.18
C SER A 77 8.21 -18.98 -10.66
N ALA A 78 8.26 -20.22 -10.18
CA ALA A 78 8.31 -20.50 -8.74
C ALA A 78 9.53 -19.85 -8.08
N LEU A 79 10.71 -19.90 -8.71
CA LEU A 79 11.93 -19.31 -8.15
C LEU A 79 11.82 -17.78 -8.00
N ARG A 80 11.28 -17.10 -9.01
CA ARG A 80 11.05 -15.65 -8.96
C ARG A 80 10.04 -15.29 -7.88
N TRP A 81 8.99 -16.10 -7.74
CA TRP A 81 7.99 -15.96 -6.69
C TRP A 81 8.59 -16.09 -5.29
N VAL A 82 9.44 -17.10 -5.05
CA VAL A 82 10.11 -17.27 -3.74
C VAL A 82 10.96 -16.04 -3.42
N ALA A 83 11.79 -15.58 -4.36
CA ALA A 83 12.63 -14.41 -4.15
C ALA A 83 11.82 -13.16 -3.81
N HIS A 84 10.75 -12.88 -4.55
CA HIS A 84 9.92 -11.70 -4.30
C HIS A 84 9.06 -11.84 -3.04
N SER A 85 8.64 -13.06 -2.70
CA SER A 85 7.92 -13.33 -1.45
C SER A 85 8.81 -13.08 -0.24
N LEU A 86 10.06 -13.55 -0.26
CA LEU A 86 11.04 -13.30 0.81
C LEU A 86 11.30 -11.80 1.01
N ILE A 87 11.48 -11.05 -0.08
CA ILE A 87 11.69 -9.61 -0.01
C ILE A 87 10.43 -8.90 0.51
N PHE A 88 9.26 -9.24 -0.04
CA PHE A 88 8.00 -8.63 0.34
C PHE A 88 7.66 -8.88 1.80
N PHE A 89 7.60 -10.15 2.23
CA PHE A 89 7.28 -10.48 3.61
C PHE A 89 8.38 -10.03 4.59
N GLY A 90 9.66 -10.09 4.19
CA GLY A 90 10.75 -9.55 5.00
C GLY A 90 10.62 -8.05 5.23
N PHE A 91 10.33 -7.29 4.18
CA PHE A 91 10.07 -5.85 4.30
C PHE A 91 8.82 -5.54 5.13
N ILE A 92 7.70 -6.25 4.89
CA ILE A 92 6.46 -6.05 5.65
C ILE A 92 6.67 -6.37 7.13
N ALA A 93 7.40 -7.43 7.46
CA ALA A 93 7.76 -7.75 8.84
C ALA A 93 8.58 -6.61 9.48
N LEU A 94 9.61 -6.09 8.79
CA LEU A 94 10.38 -4.95 9.28
C LEU A 94 9.54 -3.69 9.44
N LEU A 95 8.64 -3.40 8.50
CA LEU A 95 7.74 -2.26 8.57
C LEU A 95 6.84 -2.34 9.81
N LEU A 96 6.23 -3.51 10.05
CA LEU A 96 5.32 -3.71 11.19
C LEU A 96 6.07 -3.73 12.53
N MET A 97 7.18 -4.47 12.59
CA MET A 97 7.96 -4.65 13.82
C MET A 97 8.76 -3.40 14.19
N HIS A 98 9.42 -2.78 13.22
CA HIS A 98 10.33 -1.68 13.48
C HIS A 98 9.71 -0.33 13.11
N GLY A 99 9.26 -0.16 11.86
CA GLY A 99 8.76 1.12 11.37
C GLY A 99 7.50 1.62 12.07
N LEU A 100 6.61 0.69 12.44
CA LEU A 100 5.34 0.95 13.12
C LEU A 100 5.35 0.46 14.58
N GLY A 101 6.53 0.33 15.19
CA GLY A 101 6.73 -0.28 16.51
C GLY A 101 5.74 0.20 17.58
N THR A 102 5.61 1.52 17.77
CA THR A 102 4.72 2.12 18.78
C THR A 102 3.23 1.92 18.50
N GLY A 103 2.83 1.81 17.23
CA GLY A 103 1.41 1.70 16.85
C GLY A 103 0.92 0.26 16.67
N VAL A 104 1.83 -0.67 16.36
CA VAL A 104 1.50 -2.06 16.03
C VAL A 104 2.17 -3.01 17.01
N SER A 105 3.49 -2.95 17.15
CA SER A 105 4.23 -3.98 17.88
C SER A 105 4.04 -3.89 19.39
N GLU A 106 4.11 -2.69 19.97
CA GLU A 106 3.81 -2.48 21.39
C GLU A 106 2.35 -2.81 21.74
N PHE A 107 1.43 -2.65 20.77
CA PHE A 107 0.03 -3.03 20.94
C PHE A 107 -0.15 -4.55 21.03
N PHE A 108 0.52 -5.32 20.17
CA PHE A 108 0.41 -6.79 20.16
C PHE A 108 1.35 -7.47 21.19
N PHE A 109 2.45 -6.82 21.56
CA PHE A 109 3.51 -7.39 22.39
C PHE A 109 3.96 -6.36 23.44
N SER A 110 3.51 -6.52 24.68
CA SER A 110 3.71 -5.53 25.75
C SER A 110 5.18 -5.30 26.14
N ASP A 111 6.04 -6.30 25.95
CA ASP A 111 7.48 -6.22 26.26
C ASP A 111 8.35 -6.03 25.00
N TYR A 112 7.76 -5.57 23.89
CA TYR A 112 8.51 -5.41 22.65
C TYR A 112 9.51 -4.28 22.73
N GLN A 113 10.77 -4.61 22.43
CA GLN A 113 11.89 -3.66 22.43
C GLN A 113 12.65 -3.81 21.12
N SER A 114 12.45 -2.86 20.21
CA SER A 114 13.02 -2.88 18.85
C SER A 114 14.55 -2.83 18.83
N THR A 115 15.15 -2.17 19.83
CA THR A 115 16.61 -2.06 20.03
C THR A 115 16.93 -2.05 21.52
N MET A 116 16.80 -3.19 22.20
CA MET A 116 17.44 -3.32 23.52
C MET A 116 18.95 -3.15 23.33
N GLN A 117 19.56 -2.22 24.04
CA GLN A 117 21.00 -2.05 24.04
C GLN A 117 21.60 -2.98 25.10
N PRO A 118 22.22 -4.12 24.72
CA PRO A 118 22.58 -5.16 25.67
C PRO A 118 23.83 -4.83 26.50
N TYR A 119 24.45 -3.67 26.28
CA TYR A 119 25.70 -3.23 26.90
C TYR A 119 25.54 -2.02 27.84
N MET A 120 24.31 -1.66 28.23
CA MET A 120 24.05 -0.57 29.20
C MET A 120 23.87 -1.06 30.64
N THR A 121 24.52 -2.17 31.00
CA THR A 121 24.76 -2.60 32.40
C THR A 121 26.05 -2.00 32.92
#